data_AF-A0A0K8RD23-F1
#
_entry.id   AF-A0A0K8RD23-F1
#
_cell.length_a   1.000
_cell.length_b   1.000
_cell.length_c   1.000
_cell.angle_alpha   90.00
_cell.angle_beta   90.00
_cell.angle_gamma   90.00
#
_symmetry.space_group_name_H-M   'P 1'
#
loop_
_entity.id
_entity.type
_entity.pdbx_description
1 polymer ?
#
loop_
_entity_poly.entity_id
_entity_poly.type
_entity_poly.pdbx_seq_one_letter_code
_entity_poly.pdbx_strand_id
1 'polypeptide(L)'
;MWQEQKGGNSDKCKICLDGAKLFRCEKCQSFFHENCHLPPVDTKRNGWRCTFCTVDSLPRSQQRYRGSEVLERQMEPEEKLKCAFLFLKVYSPLENDVFL
;
A
#
# COMPACT_ATOMS: atom_id res chain seq x y z
N MET A 1 28.55 10.82 26.27
CA MET A 1 28.26 11.32 24.91
C MET A 1 27.20 10.43 24.30
N TRP A 2 25.93 10.81 24.42
CA TRP A 2 24.86 10.21 23.64
C TRP A 2 24.43 11.28 22.64
N GLN A 3 24.98 11.20 21.44
CA GLN A 3 24.52 12.05 20.35
C GLN A 3 23.24 11.42 19.81
N GLU A 4 22.13 11.91 20.34
CA GLU A 4 20.82 11.80 19.73
C GLU A 4 20.96 12.31 18.29
N GLN A 5 21.02 11.40 17.32
CA GLN A 5 20.98 11.80 15.92
C GLN A 5 19.59 12.35 15.64
N LYS A 6 19.48 13.69 15.65
CA LYS A 6 18.39 14.44 15.02
C LYS A 6 18.33 14.06 13.54
N GLY A 7 17.55 13.04 13.21
CA GLY A 7 17.23 12.67 11.83
C GLY A 7 16.37 13.75 11.21
N GLY A 8 16.92 14.44 10.20
CA GLY A 8 16.20 15.44 9.42
C GLY A 8 15.04 14.81 8.64
N ASN A 9 13.87 15.47 8.71
CA ASN A 9 12.72 15.39 7.80
C ASN A 9 12.08 14.00 7.54
N SER A 10 11.28 13.61 8.53
CA SER A 10 10.04 12.82 8.52
C SER A 10 9.73 11.96 7.28
N ASP A 11 10.34 10.78 7.19
CA ASP A 11 9.66 9.67 6.51
C ASP A 11 8.31 9.44 7.20
N LYS A 12 7.23 9.51 6.44
CA LYS A 12 5.86 9.38 6.92
C LYS A 12 5.21 8.19 6.26
N CYS A 13 4.39 7.46 7.01
CA CYS A 13 3.51 6.46 6.45
C CYS A 13 2.62 7.09 5.38
N LYS A 14 2.56 6.47 4.20
CA LYS A 14 1.69 6.91 3.10
C LYS A 14 0.21 6.87 3.45
N ILE A 15 -0.18 6.13 4.49
CA ILE A 15 -1.59 5.91 4.88
C ILE A 15 -2.02 6.79 6.05
N CYS A 16 -1.28 6.84 7.15
CA CYS A 16 -1.66 7.65 8.33
C CYS A 16 -0.90 8.97 8.48
N LEU A 17 0.09 9.25 7.63
CA LEU A 17 1.00 10.41 7.73
C LEU A 17 1.87 10.49 8.99
N ASP A 18 1.84 9.46 9.85
CA ASP A 18 2.70 9.38 11.03
C ASP A 18 4.07 8.77 10.71
N GLY A 19 5.05 9.13 11.52
CA GLY A 19 6.42 8.60 11.45
C GLY A 19 6.62 7.31 12.27
N ALA A 20 7.89 6.92 12.39
CA ALA A 20 8.41 5.80 13.19
C ALA A 20 8.02 4.38 12.72
N LYS A 21 8.93 3.40 12.87
CA LYS A 21 8.73 1.97 12.50
C LYS A 21 8.16 1.77 11.09
N LEU A 22 8.83 2.37 10.12
CA LEU A 22 8.40 2.38 8.73
C LEU A 22 9.19 1.38 7.87
N PHE A 23 8.50 0.77 6.92
CA PHE A 23 9.07 -0.07 5.87
C PHE A 23 9.06 0.66 4.53
N ARG A 24 10.21 0.69 3.88
CA ARG A 24 10.41 1.37 2.60
C ARG A 24 10.16 0.41 1.45
N CYS A 25 9.32 0.81 0.50
CA CYS A 25 9.19 0.09 -0.77
C CYS A 25 10.43 0.29 -1.65
N GLU A 26 10.99 -0.79 -2.19
CA GLU A 26 12.18 -0.71 -3.03
C GLU A 26 11.97 0.02 -4.37
N LYS A 27 10.74 0.00 -4.91
CA LYS A 27 10.43 0.58 -6.22
C LYS A 27 10.10 2.07 -6.15
N CYS A 28 9.21 2.48 -5.25
CA CYS A 28 8.69 3.86 -5.22
C CYS A 28 9.15 4.67 -4.00
N GLN A 29 9.99 4.09 -3.14
CA GLN A 29 10.54 4.73 -1.94
C GLN A 29 9.48 5.23 -0.94
N SER A 30 8.20 4.91 -1.13
CA SER A 30 7.13 5.20 -0.17
C SER A 30 7.28 4.34 1.08
N PHE A 31 6.82 4.88 2.21
CA PHE A 31 6.93 4.26 3.52
C PHE A 31 5.57 3.83 4.06
N PHE A 32 5.54 2.70 4.77
CA PHE A 32 4.34 2.15 5.38
C PHE A 32 4.67 1.55 6.74
N HIS A 33 3.76 1.67 7.73
CA HIS A 33 3.81 0.77 8.88
C HIS A 33 3.38 -0.62 8.45
N GLU A 34 3.83 -1.65 9.20
CA GLU A 34 3.49 -3.05 8.96
C GLU A 34 1.98 -3.26 8.79
N ASN A 35 1.19 -2.68 9.69
CA ASN A 35 -0.27 -2.84 9.75
C ASN A 35 -1.06 -1.77 8.99
N CYS A 36 -0.40 -0.72 8.50
CA CYS A 36 -1.04 0.28 7.63
C CYS A 36 -1.05 -0.18 6.16
N HIS A 37 -0.28 -1.20 5.80
CA HIS A 37 -0.24 -1.76 4.46
C HIS A 37 -1.09 -3.04 4.36
N LEU A 38 -1.64 -3.31 3.17
CA LEU A 38 -2.36 -4.54 2.86
C LEU A 38 -1.78 -5.23 1.61
N PRO A 39 -1.45 -6.53 1.67
CA PRO A 39 -1.34 -7.32 2.91
C PRO A 39 -0.28 -6.74 3.85
N PRO A 40 -0.28 -7.07 5.16
CA PRO A 40 0.74 -6.57 6.08
C PRO A 40 2.15 -6.79 5.54
N VAL A 41 3.06 -5.89 5.86
CA VAL A 41 4.44 -5.94 5.32
C VAL A 41 5.12 -7.24 5.74
N ASP A 42 5.55 -8.03 4.77
CA ASP A 42 6.35 -9.25 5.02
C ASP A 42 7.82 -8.86 5.24
N THR A 43 8.16 -8.64 6.50
CA THR A 43 9.50 -8.19 6.94
C THR A 43 10.61 -9.21 6.71
N LYS A 44 10.25 -10.47 6.40
CA LYS A 44 11.20 -11.56 6.14
C LYS A 44 11.63 -11.63 4.68
N ARG A 45 10.94 -10.95 3.77
CA ARG A 45 11.33 -10.90 2.35
C ARG A 45 12.33 -9.78 2.09
N ASN A 46 13.51 -10.17 1.61
CA ASN A 46 14.35 -9.25 0.85
C ASN A 46 13.59 -8.86 -0.42
N GLY A 47 13.66 -7.61 -0.87
CA GLY A 47 13.00 -7.24 -2.13
C GLY A 47 11.61 -6.61 -2.00
N TRP A 48 11.17 -6.14 -0.82
CA TRP A 48 9.75 -5.84 -0.60
C TRP A 48 9.22 -4.69 -1.47
N ARG A 49 8.07 -4.93 -2.12
CA ARG A 49 7.34 -3.97 -2.95
C ARG A 49 5.92 -3.78 -2.42
N CYS A 50 5.47 -2.53 -2.36
CA CYS A 50 4.13 -2.21 -1.92
C CYS A 50 3.07 -2.61 -2.97
N THR A 51 1.83 -2.77 -2.52
CA THR A 51 0.70 -3.18 -3.35
C THR A 51 0.47 -2.28 -4.55
N PHE A 52 0.66 -0.96 -4.41
CA PHE A 52 0.60 -0.02 -5.54
C PHE A 52 1.58 -0.40 -6.65
N CYS A 53 2.83 -0.67 -6.28
CA CYS A 53 3.89 -1.05 -7.21
C CYS A 53 3.68 -2.42 -7.84
N THR A 54 3.12 -3.36 -7.09
CA THR A 54 2.78 -4.71 -7.57
C THR A 54 1.62 -4.67 -8.55
N VAL A 55 0.54 -3.94 -8.24
CA VAL A 55 -0.61 -3.77 -9.17
C VAL A 55 -0.19 -3.03 -10.43
N ASP A 56 0.65 -2.00 -10.35
CA ASP A 56 1.16 -1.29 -11.53
C ASP A 56 2.00 -2.17 -12.46
N SER A 57 2.51 -3.31 -11.98
CA SER A 57 3.24 -4.28 -12.81
C SER A 57 2.35 -5.34 -13.45
N LEU A 58 1.06 -5.41 -13.09
CA LEU A 58 0.13 -6.32 -13.73
C LEU A 58 -0.22 -5.83 -15.15
N PRO A 59 -0.43 -6.75 -16.11
CA PRO A 59 -0.92 -6.39 -17.43
C PRO A 59 -2.25 -5.63 -17.32
N ARG A 60 -2.33 -4.45 -17.92
CA ARG A 60 -3.61 -3.72 -18.02
C ARG A 60 -4.47 -4.40 -19.08
N SER A 61 -5.53 -5.08 -18.65
CA SER A 61 -6.58 -5.50 -19.57
C SER A 61 -7.36 -4.27 -20.04
N GLN A 62 -7.56 -4.13 -21.35
CA GLN A 62 -8.50 -3.15 -21.91
C GLN A 62 -9.95 -3.65 -21.91
N GLN A 63 -10.18 -4.86 -21.40
CA GLN A 63 -11.49 -5.47 -21.38
C GLN A 63 -12.39 -4.77 -20.35
N ARG A 64 -13.60 -4.43 -20.79
CA ARG A 64 -14.63 -3.85 -19.94
C ARG A 64 -15.46 -4.97 -19.34
N TYR A 65 -15.61 -4.93 -18.02
CA TYR A 65 -16.46 -5.86 -17.28
C TYR A 65 -17.62 -5.10 -16.66
N ARG A 66 -18.77 -5.77 -16.48
CA ARG A 66 -19.88 -5.19 -15.70
C ARG A 66 -19.56 -5.30 -14.22
N GLY A 67 -20.02 -4.32 -13.42
CA GLY A 67 -19.81 -4.35 -11.97
C GLY A 67 -20.32 -5.65 -11.32
N SER A 68 -21.51 -6.13 -11.73
CA SER A 68 -22.09 -7.39 -11.24
C SER A 68 -21.19 -8.59 -11.53
N GLU A 69 -20.62 -8.67 -12.73
CA GLU A 69 -19.72 -9.76 -13.13
C GLU A 69 -18.44 -9.77 -12.27
N VAL A 70 -17.88 -8.58 -11.98
CA VAL A 70 -16.68 -8.47 -11.14
C VAL A 70 -16.96 -8.90 -9.71
N LEU A 71 -18.14 -8.56 -9.17
CA LEU A 71 -18.54 -8.90 -7.81
C LEU A 71 -18.81 -10.40 -7.61
N GLU A 72 -19.12 -11.13 -8.67
CA GLU A 72 -19.33 -12.59 -8.64
C GLU A 72 -18.02 -13.39 -8.75
N ARG A 73 -16.88 -12.75 -9.00
CA ARG A 73 -15.58 -13.43 -9.12
C ARG A 73 -15.12 -13.97 -7.77
N GLN A 74 -14.50 -15.15 -7.81
CA GLN A 74 -13.84 -15.72 -6.63
C GLN A 74 -12.65 -14.85 -6.20
N MET A 75 -12.41 -14.81 -4.89
CA MET A 75 -11.33 -14.02 -4.29
C MET A 75 -9.98 -14.75 -4.41
N GLU A 76 -9.54 -14.93 -5.65
CA GLU A 76 -8.21 -15.44 -6.01
C GLU A 76 -7.11 -14.42 -5.64
N PRO A 77 -5.82 -14.82 -5.63
CA PRO A 77 -4.74 -13.94 -5.19
C PRO A 77 -4.68 -12.58 -5.91
N GLU A 78 -5.02 -12.54 -7.20
CA GLU A 78 -5.05 -11.31 -7.99
C GLU A 78 -6.22 -10.40 -7.57
N GLU A 79 -7.42 -10.94 -7.40
CA GLU A 79 -8.61 -10.23 -6.91
C GLU A 79 -8.38 -9.68 -5.50
N LYS A 80 -7.78 -10.47 -4.60
CA LYS A 80 -7.37 -10.01 -3.27
C LYS A 80 -6.42 -8.82 -3.34
N LEU A 81 -5.44 -8.86 -4.24
CA LEU A 81 -4.49 -7.76 -4.42
C LEU A 81 -5.17 -6.49 -4.97
N LYS A 82 -6.10 -6.63 -5.92
CA LYS A 82 -6.91 -5.52 -6.46
C LYS A 82 -7.77 -4.89 -5.36
N CYS A 83 -8.45 -5.70 -4.54
CA CYS A 83 -9.24 -5.20 -3.42
C CYS A 83 -8.36 -4.49 -2.37
N ALA A 84 -7.19 -5.04 -2.03
CA ALA A 84 -6.24 -4.39 -1.14
C ALA A 84 -5.75 -3.04 -1.68
N PHE A 85 -5.50 -2.93 -2.99
CA PHE A 85 -5.17 -1.67 -3.64
C PHE A 85 -6.29 -0.63 -3.51
N LEU A 86 -7.54 -1.03 -3.79
CA LEU A 86 -8.70 -0.13 -3.65
C LEU A 86 -8.88 0.33 -2.20
N PHE A 87 -8.71 -0.57 -1.24
CA PHE A 87 -8.76 -0.22 0.18
C PHE A 87 -7.66 0.80 0.53
N LEU A 88 -6.41 0.53 0.17
CA LEU A 88 -5.30 1.45 0.47
C LEU A 88 -5.43 2.80 -0.23
N LYS A 89 -6.13 2.86 -1.37
CA LYS A 89 -6.46 4.11 -2.05
C LYS A 89 -7.44 4.94 -1.23
N VAL A 90 -8.54 4.33 -0.81
CA VAL A 90 -9.56 4.97 0.03
C VAL A 90 -8.97 5.51 1.35
N TYR A 91 -8.17 4.70 2.03
CA TYR A 91 -7.57 5.08 3.32
C TYR A 91 -6.32 5.96 3.18
N SER A 92 -5.87 6.23 1.95
CA SER A 92 -4.77 7.17 1.72
C SER A 92 -5.22 8.58 2.12
N PRO A 93 -4.36 9.40 2.74
CA PRO A 93 -4.69 10.74 3.22
C PRO A 93 -5.25 11.70 2.16
N LEU A 94 -5.02 11.41 0.87
CA LEU A 94 -5.54 12.19 -0.25
C LEU A 94 -7.02 11.89 -0.56
N GLU A 95 -7.55 10.75 -0.12
CA GLU A 95 -8.91 10.28 -0.41
C GLU A 95 -9.74 10.05 0.86
N ASN A 96 -9.13 10.22 2.05
CA ASN A 96 -9.73 9.89 3.35
C ASN A 96 -10.71 10.94 3.89
N ASP A 97 -10.91 12.06 3.19
CA ASP A 97 -11.94 13.07 3.51
C ASP A 97 -13.38 12.54 3.31
N VAL A 98 -13.54 11.30 2.84
CA VAL A 98 -14.83 10.70 2.45
C VAL A 98 -15.52 9.93 3.59
N PHE A 99 -14.78 9.51 4.62
CA PHE A 99 -15.31 8.65 5.69
C PHE A 99 -15.27 9.29 7.10
N LEU A 100 -14.96 10.58 7.18
CA LEU A 100 -14.99 11.40 8.40
C LEU A 100 -16.21 12.31 8.45
#